data_AF-A0A562HI17-F1
#
_entry.id   AF-A0A562HI17-F1
#
_cell.length_a   1.000
_cell.length_b   1.000
_cell.length_c   1.000
_cell.angle_alpha   90.00
_cell.angle_beta   90.00
_cell.angle_gamma   90.00
#
_symmetry.space_group_name_H-M   'P 1'
#
loop_
_entity.id
_entity.type
_entity.pdbx_description
1 polymer ?
#
loop_
_entity_poly.entity_id
_entity_poly.type
_entity_poly.pdbx_seq_one_letter_code
_entity_poly.pdbx_strand_id
1 'polypeptide(L)' 'MVNLNSLMKYGDVLKQYPQLKPHFRRLGIPVSGCGIYYLLDMTLEQLAQRYHLTAETLLKALQRGY' A
#
# COMPACT_ATOMS: atom_id res chain seq x y z
N MET A 1 14.07 8.62 -3.74
CA MET A 1 13.06 7.96 -4.59
C MET A 1 12.70 6.63 -3.96
N VAL A 2 11.41 6.41 -3.71
CA VAL A 2 10.90 5.17 -3.11
C VAL A 2 10.72 4.14 -4.23
N ASN A 3 11.52 3.07 -4.24
CA ASN A 3 11.44 2.01 -5.26
C ASN A 3 10.36 1.00 -4.85
N LEU A 4 9.17 1.14 -5.42
CA LEU A 4 8.01 0.26 -5.19
C LEU A 4 7.66 -0.47 -6.47
N ASN A 5 7.38 -1.77 -6.34
CA ASN A 5 6.84 -2.61 -7.40
C ASN A 5 5.46 -3.13 -6.97
N SER A 6 4.54 -3.32 -7.92
CA SER A 6 3.18 -3.83 -7.70
C SER A 6 3.15 -5.23 -7.07
N LEU A 7 4.22 -6.01 -7.26
CA LEU A 7 4.39 -7.36 -6.72
C LEU A 7 4.85 -7.37 -5.24
N MET A 8 5.25 -6.23 -4.67
CA MET A 8 5.66 -6.17 -3.27
C MET A 8 4.46 -6.39 -2.35
N LYS A 9 4.66 -7.12 -1.25
CA LYS A 9 3.62 -7.30 -0.24
C LYS A 9 3.37 -6.00 0.52
N TYR A 10 2.11 -5.73 0.82
CA TYR A 10 1.69 -4.56 1.58
C TYR A 10 2.40 -4.48 2.94
N GLY A 11 2.50 -5.62 3.65
CA GLY A 11 3.17 -5.69 4.95
C GLY A 11 4.65 -5.34 4.86
N ASP A 12 5.35 -5.80 3.83
CA ASP A 12 6.77 -5.48 3.63
C ASP A 12 6.96 -4.01 3.28
N VAL A 13 6.07 -3.44 2.46
CA VAL A 13 6.06 -2.00 2.15
C VAL A 13 5.84 -1.15 3.40
N LEU A 14 4.92 -1.52 4.29
CA LEU A 14 4.69 -0.81 5.55
C LEU A 14 5.87 -0.89 6.52
N LYS A 15 6.63 -2.00 6.51
CA LYS A 15 7.82 -2.19 7.32
C LYS A 15 9.01 -1.38 6.77
N GLN A 16 9.23 -1.45 5.47
CA GLN A 16 10.36 -0.80 4.79
C GLN A 16 10.15 0.70 4.64
N TYR A 17 8.91 1.14 4.46
CA TYR A 17 8.55 2.55 4.28
C TYR A 17 7.42 2.99 5.22
N PRO A 18 7.66 3.06 6.55
CA PRO A 18 6.63 3.46 7.53
C PRO A 18 6.01 4.84 7.24
N GLN A 19 6.74 5.73 6.57
CA GLN A 19 6.28 7.05 6.17
C GLN A 19 5.16 7.02 5.12
N LEU A 20 4.91 5.89 4.45
CA LEU A 20 3.80 5.73 3.51
C LEU A 20 2.45 5.48 4.20
N LYS A 21 2.43 5.17 5.51
CA LYS A 21 1.20 4.90 6.27
C LYS A 21 0.11 5.97 6.09
N PRO A 22 0.40 7.29 6.12
CA PRO A 22 -0.61 8.31 5.88
C PRO A 22 -1.20 8.27 4.47
N HIS A 23 -0.42 7.87 3.46
CA HIS A 23 -0.89 7.75 2.07
C HIS A 23 -1.87 6.59 1.92
N PHE A 24 -1.55 5.43 2.49
CA PHE A 24 -2.49 4.30 2.55
C PHE A 24 -3.80 4.68 3.26
N ARG A 25 -3.72 5.38 4.40
CA ARG A 25 -4.93 5.88 5.10
C ARG A 25 -5.78 6.82 4.25
N ARG A 26 -5.17 7.73 3.49
CA ARG A 26 -5.88 8.64 2.57
C ARG A 26 -6.61 7.89 1.45
N LEU A 27 -6.09 6.73 1.05
CA LEU A 27 -6.71 5.83 0.07
C LEU A 27 -7.75 4.88 0.70
N GLY A 28 -8.07 5.05 1.99
CA GLY A 28 -9.01 4.17 2.71
C GLY A 28 -8.43 2.81 3.08
N ILE A 29 -7.12 2.60 2.91
CA ILE A 29 -6.44 1.34 3.20
C ILE A 29 -5.99 1.36 4.67
N PRO A 30 -6.43 0.39 5.50
CA PRO A 30 -6.09 0.35 6.91
C PRO A 30 -4.64 -0.10 7.12
N VAL A 31 -3.92 0.62 7.99
CA VAL A 31 -2.49 0.42 8.29
C VAL A 31 -2.22 -0.14 9.69
N SER A 32 -3.28 -0.32 10.49
CA SER A 32 -3.23 -0.75 11.89
C SER A 32 -4.57 -1.38 12.29
N GLY A 33 -4.56 -2.28 13.28
CA GLY A 33 -5.76 -2.93 13.84
C GLY A 33 -5.96 -4.38 13.41
N CYS A 34 -6.93 -5.06 14.02
CA CYS A 34 -7.13 -6.52 13.83
C CYS A 34 -7.51 -6.91 12.39
N GLY A 35 -8.11 -6.01 11.62
CA GLY A 35 -8.53 -6.28 10.25
C GLY A 35 -7.42 -6.24 9.21
N ILE A 36 -6.17 -5.93 9.56
CA ILE A 36 -5.12 -5.76 8.55
C ILE A 36 -4.37 -7.06 8.22
N TYR A 37 -4.42 -8.09 9.08
CA TYR A 37 -3.51 -9.24 8.98
C TYR A 37 -3.59 -9.92 7.60
N TYR A 38 -4.78 -10.10 7.05
CA TYR A 38 -4.96 -10.69 5.72
C TYR A 38 -4.54 -9.73 4.58
N LEU A 39 -4.49 -8.42 4.83
CA LEU A 39 -4.01 -7.44 3.85
C LEU A 39 -2.49 -7.42 3.78
N LEU A 40 -1.80 -7.70 4.89
CA LEU A 40 -0.34 -7.64 4.97
C LEU A 40 0.34 -8.59 3.97
N ASP A 41 -0.30 -9.73 3.68
CA ASP A 41 0.19 -10.72 2.71
C ASP A 41 -0.20 -10.44 1.26
N MET A 42 -1.12 -9.50 1.01
CA MET A 42 -1.52 -9.12 -0.35
C MET A 42 -0.41 -8.33 -1.04
N THR A 43 -0.22 -8.57 -2.33
CA THR A 43 0.62 -7.68 -3.17
C THR A 43 -0.03 -6.31 -3.31
N LEU A 44 0.74 -5.27 -3.63
CA LEU A 44 0.17 -3.95 -3.91
C LEU A 44 -0.83 -3.98 -5.07
N GLU A 45 -0.67 -4.87 -6.04
CA GLU A 45 -1.65 -5.09 -7.11
C GLU A 45 -2.98 -5.63 -6.58
N GLN A 46 -2.93 -6.72 -5.80
CA GLN A 46 -4.12 -7.31 -5.17
C GLN A 46 -4.80 -6.31 -4.23
N LEU A 47 -4.00 -5.56 -3.48
CA LEU A 47 -4.48 -4.50 -2.61
C LEU A 47 -5.18 -3.40 -3.42
N ALA A 48 -4.58 -2.92 -4.50
CA ALA A 48 -5.20 -1.92 -5.37
C ALA A 48 -6.55 -2.40 -5.89
N GLN A 49 -6.63 -3.63 -6.42
CA GLN A 49 -7.87 -4.23 -6.91
C GLN A 49 -8.95 -4.31 -5.82
N ARG A 50 -8.59 -4.72 -4.60
CA ARG A 50 -9.52 -4.80 -3.47
C ARG A 50 -10.14 -3.46 -3.11
N TYR A 51 -9.39 -2.37 -3.29
CA TYR A 51 -9.84 -1.00 -3.01
C TYR A 51 -10.32 -0.27 -4.26
N HIS A 52 -10.62 -0.99 -5.35
CA HIS A 52 -11.09 -0.45 -6.63
C HIS A 52 -10.15 0.59 -7.26
N LEU A 53 -8.84 0.41 -7.06
CA LEU A 53 -7.76 1.21 -7.64
C LEU A 53 -7.00 0.40 -8.68
N THR A 54 -6.35 1.09 -9.61
CA THR A 54 -5.30 0.47 -10.43
C THR A 54 -3.98 0.44 -9.66
N ALA A 55 -3.15 -0.57 -9.92
CA ALA A 55 -1.81 -0.65 -9.34
C ALA A 55 -0.97 0.60 -9.66
N GLU A 56 -1.13 1.16 -10.87
CA GLU A 56 -0.46 2.39 -11.28
C GLU A 56 -0.91 3.59 -10.43
N THR A 57 -2.21 3.77 -10.21
CA THR A 57 -2.73 4.85 -9.36
C THR A 57 -2.21 4.73 -7.93
N LEU A 58 -2.20 3.53 -7.36
CA LEU A 58 -1.65 3.28 -6.03
C LEU A 58 -0.16 3.64 -5.97
N LEU A 59 0.65 3.14 -6.90
CA LEU A 59 2.09 3.41 -6.94
C LEU A 59 2.38 4.90 -7.13
N LYS A 60 1.68 5.58 -8.04
CA LYS A 60 1.79 7.04 -8.23
C LYS A 60 1.42 7.81 -6.97
N ALA A 61 0.37 7.40 -6.25
CA ALA A 61 -0.04 8.05 -5.01
C ALA A 61 0.99 7.89 -3.88
N LEU A 62 1.68 6.74 -3.83
CA LEU A 62 2.75 6.47 -2.88
C LEU A 62 4.05 7.23 -3.23
N GLN A 63 4.31 7.44 -4.53
CA GLN A 63 5.48 8.17 -5.02
C GLN A 63 5.33 9.70 -4.95
N ARG A 64 4.13 10.24 -5.20
CA ARG A 64 3.83 11.70 -5.16
C ARG A 64 3.86 12.31 -3.76
N GLY A 65 3.95 11.49 -2.72
CA GLY A 65 4.14 11.93 -1.34
C GLY A 65 5.57 12.32 -0.99
N TYR A 66 6.50 12.19 -1.95
CA TYR A 66 7.93 12.41 -1.82
C TYR A 66 8.44 13.43 -2.84
#